data_AF-A0A2G6E8Y6-F1
#
_entry.id   AF-A0A2G6E8Y6-F1
#
_cell.length_a   1.000
_cell.length_b   1.000
_cell.length_c   1.000
_cell.angle_alpha   90.00
_cell.angle_beta   90.00
_cell.angle_gamma   90.00
#
_symmetry.space_group_name_H-M   'P 1'
#
loop_
_entity.id
_entity.type
_entity.pdbx_description
1 polymer ?
#
loop_
_entity_poly.entity_id
_entity_poly.type
_entity_poly.pdbx_seq_one_letter_code
_entity_poly.pdbx_strand_id
1 'polypeptide(L)'
;MDFPTPIVYGSNSQMTENNIIRTLQHSIDFRPLRPEMQSALETLHLSKNQPSDQAGSRKEAEELIKRFLNELTEADGFLFSIRPGPYDLPQSLQNSGRVSHCVQGLAIEYAERLHNVTVREHFLTKLFAFASFRSAKHKGTIQDLAGFHSQYKLLLMAYNQSQMRVMGKIVAHHTKADLQELFTNYETHLTHALTDAPRPQAIVNVLQHAFGGFSKKYLSPEEKRSFLEGLEDYRAGRIPLSAILSKLRAWALQYRNTYILTQRFMNPYPKELREISQPGQGC
;
A
#
# COMPACT_ATOMS: atom_id res chain seq x y z
N MET A 1 -1.25 -2.65 -18.09
CA MET A 1 -2.22 -2.22 -17.07
C MET A 1 -1.55 -1.08 -16.37
N ASP A 2 -1.94 0.12 -16.74
CA ASP A 2 -1.23 1.30 -16.28
C ASP A 2 -1.62 1.57 -14.82
N PHE A 3 -0.65 2.05 -14.06
CA PHE A 3 -0.85 2.52 -12.70
C PHE A 3 -0.96 4.04 -12.76
N PRO A 4 -1.95 4.65 -12.08
CA PRO A 4 -1.91 6.09 -11.84
C PRO A 4 -0.63 6.45 -11.10
N THR A 5 0.01 7.54 -11.50
CA THR A 5 1.24 8.03 -10.88
C THR A 5 0.97 8.46 -9.43
N PRO A 6 1.57 7.81 -8.42
CA PRO A 6 1.41 8.21 -7.03
C PRO A 6 2.09 9.54 -6.74
N ILE A 7 1.48 10.36 -5.88
CA ILE A 7 2.04 11.62 -5.39
C ILE A 7 2.74 11.35 -4.05
N VAL A 8 4.06 11.55 -3.99
CA VAL A 8 4.88 11.25 -2.82
C VAL A 8 5.63 12.48 -2.35
N TYR A 9 5.49 12.81 -1.07
CA TYR A 9 6.24 13.88 -0.43
C TYR A 9 7.46 13.36 0.32
N GLY A 10 8.60 14.04 0.26
CA GLY A 10 9.80 13.63 1.01
C GLY A 10 10.94 14.64 0.99
N SER A 11 12.05 14.31 1.62
CA SER A 11 13.25 15.19 1.69
C SER A 11 14.19 14.97 0.50
N ASN A 12 14.77 16.05 -0.04
CA ASN A 12 15.71 16.00 -1.18
C ASN A 12 17.04 15.29 -0.87
N SER A 13 17.56 15.38 0.35
CA SER A 13 18.96 15.08 0.68
C SER A 13 19.38 13.60 0.61
N GLN A 14 18.44 12.65 0.56
CA GLN A 14 18.75 11.20 0.49
C GLN A 14 18.17 10.50 -0.75
N MET A 15 17.54 11.27 -1.66
CA MET A 15 16.94 10.73 -2.88
C MET A 15 17.97 10.20 -3.88
N THR A 16 19.23 10.65 -3.76
CA THR A 16 20.30 10.35 -4.71
C THR A 16 21.10 9.10 -4.36
N GLU A 17 21.12 8.57 -3.14
CA GLU A 17 22.04 7.46 -2.78
C GLU A 17 21.39 6.07 -2.86
N ASN A 18 20.06 5.98 -2.75
CA ASN A 18 19.35 4.71 -2.71
C ASN A 18 18.81 4.32 -4.10
N ASN A 19 19.29 3.20 -4.66
CA ASN A 19 18.86 2.67 -5.96
C ASN A 19 17.33 2.39 -6.02
N ILE A 20 16.72 2.05 -4.89
CA ILE A 20 15.27 1.85 -4.76
C ILE A 20 14.53 3.16 -4.98
N ILE A 21 15.03 4.23 -4.39
CA ILE A 21 14.41 5.55 -4.49
C ILE A 21 14.57 6.11 -5.90
N ARG A 22 15.75 5.97 -6.52
CA ARG A 22 15.97 6.36 -7.92
C ARG A 22 15.00 5.67 -8.87
N THR A 23 14.80 4.36 -8.70
CA THR A 23 13.85 3.60 -9.54
C THR A 23 12.42 4.04 -9.27
N LEU A 24 12.06 4.26 -8.00
CA LEU A 24 10.75 4.74 -7.59
C LEU A 24 10.42 6.09 -8.22
N GLN A 25 11.38 7.02 -8.33
CA GLN A 25 11.21 8.34 -8.93
C GLN A 25 10.68 8.31 -10.36
N HIS A 26 11.02 7.28 -11.15
CA HIS A 26 10.48 7.14 -12.50
C HIS A 26 9.00 6.75 -12.53
N SER A 27 8.44 6.34 -11.39
CA SER A 27 7.08 5.83 -11.26
C SER A 27 6.19 6.69 -10.34
N ILE A 28 6.69 7.81 -9.80
CA ILE A 28 5.97 8.70 -8.86
C ILE A 28 6.10 10.18 -9.25
N ASP A 29 5.14 10.99 -8.82
CA ASP A 29 5.24 12.45 -8.75
C ASP A 29 5.85 12.81 -7.38
N PHE A 30 7.17 13.04 -7.37
CA PHE A 30 7.88 13.39 -6.15
C PHE A 30 7.81 14.89 -5.85
N ARG A 31 7.36 15.23 -4.64
CA ARG A 31 7.22 16.61 -4.16
C ARG A 31 8.09 16.86 -2.93
N PRO A 32 9.09 17.75 -2.99
CA PRO A 32 9.94 18.00 -1.84
C PRO A 32 9.16 18.64 -0.69
N LEU A 33 9.45 18.21 0.54
CA LEU A 33 8.97 18.89 1.75
C LEU A 33 9.61 20.27 1.87
N ARG A 34 8.83 21.24 2.35
CA ARG A 34 9.34 22.59 2.68
C ARG A 34 10.40 22.48 3.79
N PRO A 35 11.47 23.29 3.80
CA PRO A 35 12.51 23.23 4.84
C PRO A 35 11.96 23.34 6.28
N GLU A 36 10.94 24.17 6.47
CA GLU A 36 10.23 24.35 7.74
C GLU A 36 9.59 23.05 8.26
N MET A 37 9.05 22.23 7.34
CA MET A 37 8.47 20.93 7.68
C MET A 37 9.54 19.96 8.15
N GLN A 38 10.71 19.99 7.51
CA GLN A 38 11.82 19.13 7.87
C GLN A 38 12.34 19.49 9.28
N SER A 39 12.50 20.79 9.55
CA SER A 39 12.88 21.29 10.88
C SER A 39 11.84 20.94 11.96
N ALA A 40 10.55 21.02 11.64
CA ALA A 40 9.48 20.62 12.57
C ALA A 40 9.53 19.12 12.89
N LEU A 41 9.73 18.26 11.89
CA LEU A 41 9.88 16.81 12.10
C LEU A 41 11.11 16.48 12.96
N GLU A 42 12.24 17.15 12.73
CA GLU A 42 13.45 17.03 13.55
C GLU A 42 13.20 17.49 14.99
N THR A 43 12.48 18.59 15.19
CA THR A 43 12.11 19.10 16.52
C THR A 43 11.24 18.11 17.29
N LEU A 44 10.25 17.49 16.63
CA LEU A 44 9.42 16.45 17.26
C LEU A 44 10.23 15.23 17.67
N HIS A 45 11.25 14.88 16.88
CA HIS A 45 12.16 13.78 17.18
C HIS A 45 13.03 14.08 18.41
N LEU A 46 13.68 15.23 18.45
CA LEU A 46 14.60 15.64 19.51
C LEU A 46 13.88 15.81 20.85
N SER A 47 12.69 16.42 20.85
CA SER A 47 11.90 16.67 22.06
C SER A 47 11.43 15.39 22.79
N LYS A 48 11.39 14.25 22.09
CA LYS A 48 11.06 12.95 22.70
C LYS A 48 12.20 12.42 23.57
N ASN A 49 13.45 12.76 23.24
CA ASN A 49 14.64 12.28 23.94
C ASN A 49 15.07 13.20 25.10
N GLN A 50 14.57 14.45 25.15
CA GLN A 50 14.83 15.43 26.23
C GLN A 50 13.58 16.29 26.54
N PRO A 51 12.66 15.83 27.40
CA PRO A 51 11.31 16.39 27.53
C PRO A 51 11.19 17.74 28.27
N SER A 52 12.15 18.12 29.11
CA SER A 52 11.94 19.15 30.14
C SER A 52 12.13 20.61 29.67
N ASP A 53 12.86 20.87 28.57
CA ASP A 53 13.16 22.24 28.09
C ASP A 53 12.52 22.59 26.72
N GLN A 54 11.77 21.67 26.10
CA GLN A 54 11.34 21.79 24.68
C GLN A 54 9.82 21.72 24.45
N ALA A 55 9.00 21.90 25.50
CA ALA A 55 7.54 21.80 25.37
C ALA A 55 6.94 22.86 24.41
N GLY A 56 7.50 24.08 24.39
CA GLY A 56 7.07 25.17 23.49
C GLY A 56 7.36 24.87 22.02
N SER A 57 8.62 24.53 21.70
CA SER A 57 9.06 24.21 20.34
C SER A 57 8.37 22.96 19.77
N ARG A 58 8.07 21.97 20.62
CA ARG A 58 7.27 20.80 20.23
C ARG A 58 5.87 21.19 19.77
N LYS A 59 5.16 22.03 20.54
CA LYS A 59 3.79 22.44 20.21
C LYS A 59 3.74 23.23 18.90
N GLU A 60 4.71 24.11 18.68
CA GLU A 60 4.86 24.86 17.42
C GLU A 60 5.11 23.92 16.23
N ALA A 61 5.97 22.91 16.40
CA ALA A 61 6.21 21.90 15.37
C ALA A 61 4.94 21.08 15.03
N GLU A 62 4.14 20.69 16.04
CA GLU A 62 2.88 19.97 15.81
C GLU A 62 1.84 20.85 15.07
N GLU A 63 1.71 22.12 15.42
CA GLU A 63 0.84 23.09 14.73
C GLU A 63 1.27 23.29 13.27
N LEU A 64 2.57 23.44 13.02
CA LEU A 64 3.11 23.60 11.68
C LEU A 64 2.81 22.38 10.79
N ILE A 65 2.99 21.17 11.33
CA ILE A 65 2.69 19.93 10.59
C ILE A 65 1.20 19.79 10.32
N LYS A 66 0.33 20.08 11.32
CA LYS A 66 -1.13 20.08 11.12
C LYS A 66 -1.55 21.05 10.01
N ARG A 67 -1.00 22.27 10.03
CA ARG A 67 -1.28 23.28 9.02
C ARG A 67 -0.87 22.80 7.63
N PHE A 68 0.34 22.26 7.47
CA PHE A 68 0.78 21.70 6.20
C PHE A 68 -0.14 20.58 5.71
N LEU A 69 -0.49 19.63 6.57
CA LEU A 69 -1.37 18.52 6.19
C LEU A 69 -2.77 18.99 5.79
N ASN A 70 -3.27 20.08 6.38
CA ASN A 70 -4.53 20.71 5.98
C ASN A 70 -4.43 21.50 4.67
N GLU A 71 -3.24 21.96 4.29
CA GLU A 71 -2.96 22.65 3.02
C GLU A 71 -2.77 21.65 1.85
N LEU A 72 -2.54 20.37 2.13
CA LEU A 72 -2.37 19.35 1.10
C LEU A 72 -3.68 19.11 0.36
N THR A 73 -3.65 19.30 -0.96
CA THR A 73 -4.76 18.95 -1.84
C THR A 73 -4.81 17.44 -2.09
N GLU A 74 -3.65 16.83 -2.35
CA GLU A 74 -3.50 15.41 -2.67
C GLU A 74 -2.14 14.90 -2.20
N ALA A 75 -2.13 13.69 -1.67
CA ALA A 75 -0.95 12.89 -1.39
C ALA A 75 -1.36 11.42 -1.44
N ASP A 76 -0.47 10.54 -1.91
CA ASP A 76 -0.63 9.09 -1.80
C ASP A 76 0.37 8.49 -0.80
N GLY A 77 1.48 9.19 -0.53
CA GLY A 77 2.44 8.78 0.47
C GLY A 77 3.47 9.83 0.88
N PHE A 78 4.22 9.46 1.93
CA PHE A 78 5.36 10.20 2.44
C PHE A 78 6.57 9.27 2.56
N LEU A 79 7.74 9.78 2.17
CA LEU A 79 9.02 9.11 2.33
C LEU A 79 9.97 10.02 3.11
N PHE A 80 10.22 9.66 4.37
CA PHE A 80 11.07 10.44 5.27
C PHE A 80 12.51 9.89 5.30
N SER A 81 13.50 10.74 5.55
CA SER A 81 14.94 10.42 5.49
C SER A 81 15.61 10.18 6.83
N ILE A 82 15.00 10.62 7.92
CA ILE A 82 15.53 10.43 9.27
C ILE A 82 14.50 9.56 9.99
N ARG A 83 14.98 8.58 10.76
CA ARG A 83 14.16 7.92 11.77
C ARG A 83 13.96 8.87 12.92
N PRO A 84 12.72 9.25 13.12
CA PRO A 84 12.16 9.09 14.41
C PRO A 84 11.69 7.61 14.54
N GLY A 85 11.77 6.98 15.71
CA GLY A 85 11.38 5.59 15.95
C GLY A 85 9.97 5.24 15.43
N PRO A 86 9.53 3.96 15.52
CA PRO A 86 8.35 3.44 14.81
C PRO A 86 6.98 4.10 15.10
N TYR A 87 6.93 5.20 15.86
CA TYR A 87 5.73 5.91 16.34
C TYR A 87 5.80 7.44 16.22
N ASP A 88 6.65 8.00 15.36
CA ASP A 88 7.10 9.38 15.54
C ASP A 88 6.46 10.43 14.61
N LEU A 89 5.46 10.03 13.81
CA LEU A 89 4.37 10.97 13.53
C LEU A 89 3.50 11.03 14.79
N PRO A 90 3.24 12.21 15.38
CA PRO A 90 2.40 12.31 16.56
C PRO A 90 1.10 11.52 16.39
N GLN A 91 0.75 10.66 17.36
CA GLN A 91 -0.61 10.11 17.46
C GLN A 91 -1.68 11.23 17.44
N SER A 92 -1.32 12.47 17.81
CA SER A 92 -2.17 13.65 17.68
C SER A 92 -2.47 14.07 16.23
N LEU A 93 -1.63 13.73 15.25
CA LEU A 93 -1.91 13.86 13.81
C LEU A 93 -2.83 12.74 13.31
N GLN A 94 -2.73 11.55 13.90
CA GLN A 94 -3.62 10.43 13.60
C GLN A 94 -5.04 10.63 14.16
N ASN A 95 -5.23 11.51 15.14
CA ASN A 95 -6.50 11.69 15.87
C ASN A 95 -7.17 13.07 15.70
N SER A 96 -6.58 13.98 14.91
CA SER A 96 -7.19 15.30 14.66
C SER A 96 -8.09 15.25 13.42
N GLY A 97 -9.40 15.00 13.63
CA GLY A 97 -10.49 15.17 12.66
C GLY A 97 -10.14 15.02 11.16
N ARG A 98 -9.83 16.13 10.47
CA ARG A 98 -9.46 16.14 9.03
C ARG A 98 -8.07 15.55 8.73
N VAL A 99 -7.10 15.77 9.62
CA VAL A 99 -5.72 15.26 9.50
C VAL A 99 -5.68 13.75 9.73
N SER A 100 -6.56 13.22 10.60
CA SER A 100 -6.72 11.78 10.84
C SER A 100 -7.04 11.02 9.55
N HIS A 101 -8.06 11.46 8.80
CA HIS A 101 -8.44 10.82 7.54
C HIS A 101 -7.38 11.01 6.45
N CYS A 102 -6.76 12.20 6.37
CA CYS A 102 -5.73 12.49 5.38
C CYS A 102 -4.40 11.77 5.65
N VAL A 103 -4.04 11.43 6.90
CA VAL A 103 -2.74 10.80 7.23
C VAL A 103 -2.87 9.27 7.36
N GLN A 104 -3.97 8.74 7.88
CA GLN A 104 -4.12 7.29 8.09
C GLN A 104 -4.13 6.52 6.76
N GLY A 105 -4.72 7.10 5.71
CA GLY A 105 -4.75 6.52 4.36
C GLY A 105 -3.41 6.52 3.63
N LEU A 106 -2.42 7.30 4.05
CA LEU A 106 -1.20 7.48 3.27
C LEU A 106 -0.21 6.34 3.46
N ALA A 107 0.53 6.02 2.40
CA ALA A 107 1.70 5.17 2.48
C ALA A 107 2.84 5.97 3.09
N ILE A 108 3.20 5.69 4.34
CA ILE A 108 4.25 6.42 5.06
C ILE A 108 5.36 5.43 5.39
N GLU A 109 6.57 5.74 4.99
CA GLU A 109 7.74 4.93 5.33
C GLU A 109 9.01 5.77 5.37
N TYR A 110 10.07 5.16 5.90
CA TYR A 110 11.40 5.74 5.92
C TYR A 110 12.28 5.18 4.80
N ALA A 111 13.00 6.08 4.13
CA ALA A 111 13.89 5.79 3.00
C ALA A 111 14.85 4.64 3.30
N GLU A 112 15.47 4.64 4.48
CA GLU A 112 16.39 3.60 4.88
C GLU A 112 15.68 2.27 5.10
N ARG A 113 14.44 2.22 5.61
CA ARG A 113 13.73 0.94 5.84
C ARG A 113 13.33 0.20 4.56
N LEU A 114 13.35 0.88 3.41
CA LEU A 114 13.03 0.25 2.13
C LEU A 114 14.03 -0.83 1.69
N HIS A 115 15.20 -0.97 2.35
CA HIS A 115 16.07 -2.15 2.14
C HIS A 115 15.40 -3.45 2.60
N ASN A 116 14.48 -3.38 3.57
CA ASN A 116 13.74 -4.55 4.01
C ASN A 116 12.64 -4.86 2.99
N VAL A 117 12.73 -6.05 2.38
CA VAL A 117 11.82 -6.48 1.31
C VAL A 117 10.37 -6.39 1.76
N THR A 118 10.01 -6.94 2.92
CA THR A 118 8.63 -6.95 3.42
C THR A 118 8.08 -5.55 3.63
N VAL A 119 8.88 -4.66 4.23
CA VAL A 119 8.51 -3.25 4.45
C VAL A 119 8.29 -2.54 3.12
N ARG A 120 9.21 -2.71 2.16
CA ARG A 120 9.12 -2.11 0.84
C ARG A 120 7.93 -2.62 0.05
N GLU A 121 7.69 -3.93 0.01
CA GLU A 121 6.55 -4.52 -0.70
C GLU A 121 5.22 -3.99 -0.14
N HIS A 122 5.12 -3.88 1.18
CA HIS A 122 3.94 -3.31 1.84
C HIS A 122 3.75 -1.83 1.51
N PHE A 123 4.80 -1.01 1.66
CA PHE A 123 4.78 0.41 1.32
C PHE A 123 4.35 0.65 -0.14
N LEU A 124 4.99 -0.03 -1.09
CA LEU A 124 4.67 0.10 -2.51
C LEU A 124 3.24 -0.37 -2.81
N THR A 125 2.80 -1.48 -2.21
CA THR A 125 1.43 -1.97 -2.36
C THR A 125 0.42 -0.93 -1.89
N LYS A 126 0.64 -0.34 -0.70
CA LYS A 126 -0.22 0.71 -0.15
C LYS A 126 -0.21 1.93 -1.06
N LEU A 127 0.98 2.41 -1.44
CA LEU A 127 1.15 3.60 -2.27
C LEU A 127 0.37 3.52 -3.59
N PHE A 128 0.54 2.43 -4.34
CA PHE A 128 -0.14 2.24 -5.62
C PHE A 128 -1.63 1.93 -5.49
N ALA A 129 -2.06 1.34 -4.36
CA ALA A 129 -3.48 1.18 -4.06
C ALA A 129 -4.17 2.52 -3.83
N PHE A 130 -3.56 3.42 -3.04
CA PHE A 130 -4.12 4.74 -2.78
C PHE A 130 -4.10 5.65 -4.01
N ALA A 131 -3.04 5.62 -4.82
CA ALA A 131 -3.02 6.34 -6.11
C ALA A 131 -4.15 5.86 -7.05
N SER A 132 -4.40 4.55 -7.08
CA SER A 132 -5.50 3.96 -7.87
C SER A 132 -6.87 4.35 -7.33
N PHE A 133 -7.02 4.38 -6.01
CA PHE A 133 -8.26 4.81 -5.36
C PHE A 133 -8.52 6.31 -5.58
N ARG A 134 -7.50 7.16 -5.43
CA ARG A 134 -7.55 8.60 -5.73
C ARG A 134 -8.02 8.83 -7.16
N SER A 135 -7.44 8.12 -8.13
CA SER A 135 -7.89 8.20 -9.52
C SER A 135 -9.37 7.84 -9.71
N ALA A 136 -9.85 6.78 -9.05
CA ALA A 136 -11.28 6.41 -9.07
C ALA A 136 -12.16 7.49 -8.40
N LYS A 137 -11.70 8.07 -7.29
CA LYS A 137 -12.38 9.15 -6.55
C LYS A 137 -12.49 10.42 -7.37
N HIS A 138 -11.46 10.80 -8.14
CA HIS A 138 -11.52 11.95 -9.05
C HIS A 138 -12.57 11.81 -10.15
N LYS A 139 -12.70 10.61 -10.72
CA LYS A 139 -13.75 10.34 -11.70
C LYS A 139 -15.14 10.34 -11.05
N GLY A 140 -15.21 9.94 -9.80
CA GLY A 140 -16.39 10.12 -8.94
C GLY A 140 -17.60 9.26 -9.33
N THR A 141 -17.43 8.25 -10.19
CA THR A 141 -18.52 7.36 -10.59
C THR A 141 -18.55 6.07 -9.78
N ILE A 142 -19.74 5.48 -9.64
CA ILE A 142 -19.85 4.17 -9.00
C ILE A 142 -19.15 3.07 -9.80
N GLN A 143 -19.10 3.20 -11.12
CA GLN A 143 -18.44 2.26 -12.02
C GLN A 143 -16.92 2.24 -11.75
N ASP A 144 -16.30 3.40 -11.53
CA ASP A 144 -14.88 3.48 -11.22
C ASP A 144 -14.56 2.90 -9.84
N LEU A 145 -15.40 3.14 -8.83
CA LEU A 145 -15.22 2.54 -7.52
C LEU A 145 -15.43 1.02 -7.54
N ALA A 146 -16.47 0.54 -8.23
CA ALA A 146 -16.72 -0.88 -8.40
C ALA A 146 -15.58 -1.56 -9.19
N GLY A 147 -15.04 -0.88 -10.20
CA GLY A 147 -13.88 -1.32 -10.96
C GLY A 147 -12.64 -1.43 -10.08
N PHE A 148 -12.33 -0.41 -9.28
CA PHE A 148 -11.26 -0.45 -8.28
C PHE A 148 -11.45 -1.63 -7.33
N HIS A 149 -12.61 -1.73 -6.66
CA HIS A 149 -12.88 -2.80 -5.70
C HIS A 149 -12.71 -4.19 -6.33
N SER A 150 -13.22 -4.38 -7.55
CA SER A 150 -13.14 -5.65 -8.26
C SER A 150 -11.70 -6.05 -8.60
N GLN A 151 -10.85 -5.10 -9.01
CA GLN A 151 -9.44 -5.34 -9.31
C GLN A 151 -8.59 -5.57 -8.05
N TYR A 152 -8.98 -4.97 -6.92
CA TYR A 152 -8.26 -5.07 -5.65
C TYR A 152 -8.79 -6.17 -4.72
N LYS A 153 -9.88 -6.86 -5.08
CA LYS A 153 -10.59 -7.81 -4.20
C LYS A 153 -9.70 -8.86 -3.55
N LEU A 154 -8.86 -9.56 -4.32
CA LEU A 154 -7.95 -10.58 -3.74
C LEU A 154 -6.88 -9.95 -2.84
N LEU A 155 -6.39 -8.76 -3.20
CA LEU A 155 -5.40 -8.04 -2.38
C LEU A 155 -6.02 -7.65 -1.04
N LEU A 156 -7.19 -7.02 -1.07
CA LEU A 156 -7.91 -6.62 0.13
C LEU A 156 -8.32 -7.82 0.98
N MET A 157 -8.62 -8.97 0.35
CA MET A 157 -8.86 -10.21 1.07
C MET A 157 -7.61 -10.72 1.82
N ALA A 158 -6.43 -10.58 1.22
CA ALA A 158 -5.16 -10.99 1.83
C ALA A 158 -4.81 -10.11 3.04
N TYR A 159 -5.05 -8.81 2.90
CA TYR A 159 -4.79 -7.80 3.91
C TYR A 159 -5.80 -7.85 5.06
N ASN A 160 -7.09 -7.75 4.72
CA ASN A 160 -8.15 -7.77 5.71
C ASN A 160 -9.49 -8.21 5.09
N GLN A 161 -9.79 -9.50 5.20
CA GLN A 161 -11.02 -10.07 4.65
C GLN A 161 -12.30 -9.45 5.23
N SER A 162 -12.28 -9.00 6.49
CA SER A 162 -13.44 -8.34 7.10
C SER A 162 -13.72 -7.00 6.42
N GLN A 163 -12.70 -6.15 6.33
CA GLN A 163 -12.80 -4.84 5.67
C GLN A 163 -13.15 -4.97 4.18
N MET A 164 -12.56 -5.96 3.48
CA MET A 164 -12.90 -6.27 2.09
C MET A 164 -14.41 -6.53 1.91
N ARG A 165 -15.03 -7.31 2.80
CA ARG A 165 -16.48 -7.59 2.74
C ARG A 165 -17.32 -6.35 3.00
N VAL A 166 -16.91 -5.50 3.95
CA VAL A 166 -17.61 -4.24 4.25
C VAL A 166 -17.58 -3.32 3.03
N MET A 167 -16.39 -3.11 2.45
CA MET A 167 -16.22 -2.34 1.21
C MET A 167 -17.06 -2.88 0.05
N GLY A 168 -17.16 -4.20 -0.10
CA GLY A 168 -18.01 -4.81 -1.12
C GLY A 168 -19.49 -4.49 -0.94
N LYS A 169 -19.97 -4.39 0.31
CA LYS A 169 -21.36 -3.97 0.61
C LYS A 169 -21.57 -2.49 0.31
N ILE A 170 -20.59 -1.63 0.61
CA ILE A 170 -20.62 -0.19 0.30
C ILE A 170 -20.79 0.02 -1.21
N VAL A 171 -20.02 -0.69 -2.03
CA VAL A 171 -20.12 -0.64 -3.49
C VAL A 171 -21.50 -1.12 -3.98
N ALA A 172 -22.03 -2.17 -3.37
CA ALA A 172 -23.29 -2.79 -3.80
C ALA A 172 -24.54 -1.98 -3.43
N HIS A 173 -24.57 -1.31 -2.27
CA HIS A 173 -25.75 -0.62 -1.73
C HIS A 173 -25.67 0.91 -1.91
N HIS A 174 -25.23 1.37 -3.08
CA HIS A 174 -25.10 2.80 -3.37
C HIS A 174 -26.44 3.43 -3.76
N THR A 175 -26.65 4.68 -3.36
CA THR A 175 -27.70 5.55 -3.93
C THR A 175 -27.03 6.69 -4.69
N LYS A 176 -27.68 7.23 -5.73
CA LYS A 176 -27.08 8.26 -6.59
C LYS A 176 -26.82 9.59 -5.88
N ALA A 177 -27.56 9.89 -4.82
CA ALA A 177 -27.51 11.18 -4.14
C ALA A 177 -26.28 11.36 -3.24
N ASP A 178 -25.47 10.32 -3.03
CA ASP A 178 -24.52 10.29 -1.93
C ASP A 178 -23.12 9.73 -2.29
N LEU A 179 -22.68 9.96 -3.53
CA LEU A 179 -21.39 9.41 -4.00
C LEU A 179 -20.20 9.93 -3.18
N GLN A 180 -20.22 11.19 -2.73
CA GLN A 180 -19.11 11.76 -1.97
C GLN A 180 -18.94 11.11 -0.59
N GLU A 181 -20.03 10.94 0.16
CA GLU A 181 -20.00 10.22 1.44
C GLU A 181 -19.62 8.76 1.23
N LEU A 182 -20.12 8.14 0.16
CA LEU A 182 -19.79 6.77 -0.19
C LEU A 182 -18.28 6.57 -0.43
N PHE A 183 -17.62 7.44 -1.19
CA PHE A 183 -16.17 7.40 -1.37
C PHE A 183 -15.43 7.62 -0.05
N THR A 184 -15.91 8.54 0.80
CA THR A 184 -15.31 8.84 2.11
C THR A 184 -15.40 7.65 3.08
N ASN A 185 -16.56 6.99 3.09
CA ASN A 185 -16.80 5.78 3.86
C ASN A 185 -15.94 4.62 3.35
N TYR A 186 -15.88 4.42 2.02
CA TYR A 186 -15.01 3.41 1.41
C TYR A 186 -13.54 3.65 1.76
N GLU A 187 -13.06 4.89 1.68
CA GLU A 187 -11.68 5.29 1.97
C GLU A 187 -11.28 4.97 3.42
N THR A 188 -12.20 5.19 4.37
CA THR A 188 -12.01 4.80 5.77
C THR A 188 -11.76 3.29 5.88
N HIS A 189 -12.59 2.47 5.24
CA HIS A 189 -12.40 1.02 5.28
C HIS A 189 -11.15 0.53 4.51
N LEU A 190 -10.81 1.18 3.39
CA LEU A 190 -9.58 0.89 2.64
C LEU A 190 -8.34 1.17 3.49
N THR A 191 -8.35 2.30 4.19
CA THR A 191 -7.31 2.70 5.14
C THR A 191 -7.11 1.65 6.21
N HIS A 192 -8.19 1.24 6.88
CA HIS A 192 -8.14 0.19 7.90
C HIS A 192 -7.70 -1.18 7.35
N ALA A 193 -8.02 -1.48 6.08
CA ALA A 193 -7.62 -2.73 5.47
C ALA A 193 -6.11 -2.81 5.24
N LEU A 194 -5.49 -1.69 4.85
CA LEU A 194 -4.08 -1.62 4.44
C LEU A 194 -3.15 -1.11 5.55
N THR A 195 -3.61 -1.05 6.81
CA THR A 195 -2.80 -0.63 7.95
C THR A 195 -1.59 -1.54 8.17
N ASP A 196 -1.81 -2.86 8.15
CA ASP A 196 -0.79 -3.86 8.44
C ASP A 196 -0.50 -4.73 7.22
N ALA A 197 0.74 -5.20 7.12
CA ALA A 197 1.12 -6.19 6.11
C ALA A 197 0.35 -7.52 6.33
N PRO A 198 -0.04 -8.21 5.24
CA PRO A 198 -0.79 -9.45 5.34
C PRO A 198 0.06 -10.57 5.96
N ARG A 199 -0.57 -11.36 6.84
CA ARG A 199 0.07 -12.55 7.41
C ARG A 199 0.25 -13.63 6.32
N PRO A 200 1.30 -14.47 6.38
CA PRO A 200 1.50 -15.55 5.40
C PRO A 200 0.28 -16.46 5.24
N GLN A 201 -0.40 -16.80 6.35
CA GLN A 201 -1.62 -17.61 6.31
C GLN A 201 -2.76 -16.94 5.53
N ALA A 202 -2.91 -15.62 5.63
CA ALA A 202 -3.94 -14.89 4.89
C ALA A 202 -3.65 -14.91 3.38
N ILE A 203 -2.37 -14.81 3.00
CA ILE A 203 -1.92 -14.97 1.62
C ILE A 203 -2.22 -16.38 1.11
N VAL A 204 -1.90 -17.43 1.88
CA VAL A 204 -2.24 -18.82 1.54
C VAL A 204 -3.73 -18.99 1.29
N ASN A 205 -4.59 -18.43 2.16
CA ASN A 205 -6.04 -18.51 2.00
C ASN A 205 -6.51 -17.85 0.68
N VAL A 206 -5.92 -16.71 0.30
CA VAL A 206 -6.20 -16.05 -0.98
C VAL A 206 -5.70 -16.86 -2.17
N LEU A 207 -4.51 -17.46 -2.07
CA LEU A 207 -3.96 -18.32 -3.12
C LEU A 207 -4.83 -19.56 -3.33
N GLN A 208 -5.34 -20.17 -2.26
CA GLN A 208 -6.32 -21.26 -2.34
C GLN A 208 -7.63 -20.81 -3.00
N HIS A 209 -8.12 -19.61 -2.67
CA HIS A 209 -9.31 -19.05 -3.31
C HIS A 209 -9.09 -18.83 -4.82
N ALA A 210 -7.96 -18.26 -5.22
CA ALA A 210 -7.59 -18.08 -6.63
C ALA A 210 -7.44 -19.43 -7.35
N PHE A 211 -6.82 -20.41 -6.70
CA PHE A 211 -6.64 -21.77 -7.20
C PHE A 211 -7.97 -22.49 -7.46
N GLY A 212 -9.00 -22.23 -6.63
CA GLY A 212 -10.35 -22.77 -6.81
C GLY A 212 -10.97 -22.45 -8.18
N GLY A 213 -10.56 -21.34 -8.81
CA GLY A 213 -10.97 -20.97 -10.15
C GLY A 213 -10.42 -21.88 -11.26
N PHE A 214 -9.42 -22.72 -10.96
CA PHE A 214 -8.78 -23.62 -11.91
C PHE A 214 -9.00 -25.10 -11.55
N SER A 215 -8.93 -25.41 -10.26
CA SER A 215 -8.79 -26.78 -9.74
C SER A 215 -9.95 -27.72 -10.12
N LYS A 216 -11.15 -27.22 -10.37
CA LYS A 216 -12.30 -28.09 -10.67
C LYS A 216 -12.33 -28.59 -12.12
N LYS A 217 -11.81 -27.81 -13.07
CA LYS A 217 -12.05 -28.04 -14.51
C LYS A 217 -10.80 -28.25 -15.34
N TYR A 218 -9.67 -27.69 -14.91
CA TYR A 218 -8.52 -27.55 -15.81
C TYR A 218 -7.27 -28.32 -15.37
N LEU A 219 -7.14 -28.61 -14.07
CA LEU A 219 -5.91 -29.15 -13.51
C LEU A 219 -5.99 -30.66 -13.29
N SER A 220 -4.91 -31.35 -13.64
CA SER A 220 -4.66 -32.75 -13.28
C SER A 220 -4.48 -32.94 -11.77
N PRO A 221 -4.66 -34.16 -11.24
CA PRO A 221 -4.34 -34.47 -9.83
C PRO A 221 -2.91 -34.08 -9.43
N GLU A 222 -1.93 -34.30 -10.32
CA GLU A 222 -0.51 -34.00 -10.11
C GLU A 222 -0.26 -32.50 -10.00
N GLU A 223 -0.85 -31.70 -10.89
CA GLU A 223 -0.74 -30.23 -10.84
C GLU A 223 -1.37 -29.66 -9.57
N LYS A 224 -2.51 -30.20 -9.13
CA LYS A 224 -3.16 -29.79 -7.87
C LYS A 224 -2.25 -30.07 -6.68
N ARG A 225 -1.69 -31.28 -6.61
CA ARG A 225 -0.78 -31.68 -5.53
C ARG A 225 0.47 -30.80 -5.50
N SER A 226 1.14 -30.60 -6.64
CA SER A 226 2.31 -29.73 -6.74
C SER A 226 2.02 -28.28 -6.32
N PHE A 227 0.81 -27.79 -6.58
CA PHE A 227 0.41 -26.46 -6.13
C PHE A 227 0.20 -26.38 -4.63
N LEU A 228 -0.52 -27.36 -4.05
CA LEU A 228 -0.77 -27.43 -2.61
C LEU A 228 0.53 -27.61 -1.83
N GLU A 229 1.45 -28.46 -2.29
CA GLU A 229 2.81 -28.60 -1.73
C GLU A 229 3.55 -27.25 -1.76
N GLY A 230 3.47 -26.53 -2.88
CA GLY A 230 4.04 -25.19 -2.98
C GLY A 230 3.42 -24.18 -2.01
N LEU A 231 2.13 -24.28 -1.69
CA LEU A 231 1.53 -23.41 -0.67
C LEU A 231 2.10 -23.69 0.72
N GLU A 232 2.37 -24.95 1.04
CA GLU A 232 3.01 -25.33 2.30
C GLU A 232 4.47 -24.87 2.36
N ASP A 233 5.21 -24.99 1.26
CA ASP A 233 6.58 -24.47 1.16
C ASP A 233 6.62 -22.95 1.32
N TYR A 234 5.68 -22.22 0.70
CA TYR A 234 5.55 -20.78 0.89
C TYR A 234 5.21 -20.42 2.34
N ARG A 235 4.26 -21.13 2.95
CA ARG A 235 3.87 -20.93 4.35
C ARG A 235 5.04 -21.16 5.30
N ALA A 236 5.91 -22.13 4.98
CA ALA A 236 7.14 -22.43 5.71
C ALA A 236 8.32 -21.52 5.35
N GLY A 237 8.16 -20.56 4.44
CA GLY A 237 9.22 -19.62 4.02
C GLY A 237 10.31 -20.24 3.13
N ARG A 238 10.08 -21.43 2.56
CA ARG A 238 11.05 -22.14 1.72
C ARG A 238 11.10 -21.62 0.28
N ILE A 239 10.00 -21.05 -0.20
CA ILE A 239 9.91 -20.45 -1.53
C ILE A 239 9.24 -19.06 -1.45
N PRO A 240 9.57 -18.15 -2.37
CA PRO A 240 8.95 -16.83 -2.39
C PRO A 240 7.51 -16.88 -2.95
N LEU A 241 6.69 -15.89 -2.58
CA LEU A 241 5.33 -15.72 -3.11
C LEU A 241 5.30 -15.65 -4.64
N SER A 242 6.33 -15.04 -5.25
CA SER A 242 6.46 -14.90 -6.70
C SER A 242 6.44 -16.25 -7.44
N ALA A 243 6.95 -17.33 -6.84
CA ALA A 243 6.93 -18.67 -7.43
C ALA A 243 5.48 -19.18 -7.60
N ILE A 244 4.64 -19.00 -6.57
CA ILE A 244 3.23 -19.40 -6.62
C ILE A 244 2.43 -18.49 -7.55
N LEU A 245 2.64 -17.18 -7.48
CA LEU A 245 1.97 -16.22 -8.37
C LEU A 245 2.29 -16.49 -9.84
N SER A 246 3.51 -16.91 -10.16
CA SER A 246 3.91 -17.26 -11.52
C SER A 246 3.14 -18.47 -12.06
N LYS A 247 2.95 -19.52 -11.24
CA LYS A 247 2.09 -20.67 -11.58
C LYS A 247 0.63 -20.25 -11.84
N LEU A 248 0.04 -19.47 -10.91
CA LEU A 248 -1.33 -18.96 -11.08
C LEU A 248 -1.47 -18.10 -12.33
N ARG A 249 -0.47 -17.25 -12.63
CA ARG A 249 -0.48 -16.40 -13.82
C ARG A 249 -0.40 -17.22 -15.10
N ALA A 250 0.44 -18.25 -15.14
CA ALA A 250 0.55 -19.15 -16.29
C ALA A 250 -0.79 -19.83 -16.59
N TRP A 251 -1.45 -20.39 -15.58
CA TRP A 251 -2.79 -20.97 -15.74
C TRP A 251 -3.84 -19.93 -16.12
N ALA A 252 -3.79 -18.72 -15.55
CA ALA A 252 -4.72 -17.66 -15.89
C ALA A 252 -4.61 -17.26 -17.38
N LEU A 253 -3.40 -17.24 -17.94
CA LEU A 253 -3.17 -17.02 -19.37
C LEU A 253 -3.65 -18.20 -20.21
N GLN A 254 -3.22 -19.41 -19.87
CA GLN A 254 -3.55 -20.65 -20.60
C GLN A 254 -5.06 -20.86 -20.70
N TYR A 255 -5.79 -20.69 -19.59
CA TYR A 255 -7.23 -20.92 -19.50
C TYR A 255 -8.06 -19.63 -19.65
N ARG A 256 -7.43 -18.52 -20.09
CA ARG A 256 -8.09 -17.23 -20.33
C ARG A 256 -8.95 -16.74 -19.15
N ASN A 257 -8.46 -16.96 -17.93
CA ASN A 257 -9.14 -16.53 -16.70
C ASN A 257 -8.93 -15.03 -16.48
N THR A 258 -9.81 -14.21 -17.07
CA THR A 258 -9.76 -12.74 -16.98
C THR A 258 -9.91 -12.22 -15.55
N TYR A 259 -10.66 -12.92 -14.69
CA TYR A 259 -10.79 -12.55 -13.29
C TYR A 259 -9.42 -12.51 -12.61
N ILE A 260 -8.62 -13.57 -12.70
CA ILE A 260 -7.28 -13.60 -12.08
C ILE A 260 -6.31 -12.63 -12.76
N LEU A 261 -6.35 -12.52 -14.10
CA LEU A 261 -5.46 -11.63 -14.84
C LEU A 261 -5.66 -10.14 -14.51
N THR A 262 -6.85 -9.76 -14.04
CA THR A 262 -7.18 -8.38 -13.66
C THR A 262 -6.90 -8.07 -12.19
N GLN A 263 -6.58 -9.06 -11.36
CA GLN A 263 -6.33 -8.84 -9.93
C GLN A 263 -4.99 -8.15 -9.68
N ARG A 264 -5.01 -7.01 -8.96
CA ARG A 264 -3.82 -6.32 -8.47
C ARG A 264 -3.04 -7.13 -7.44
N PHE A 265 -3.64 -8.16 -6.83
CA PHE A 265 -2.89 -9.15 -6.05
C PHE A 265 -1.75 -9.81 -6.84
N MET A 266 -1.92 -10.03 -8.14
CA MET A 266 -0.88 -10.61 -9.01
C MET A 266 0.27 -9.62 -9.26
N ASN A 267 -0.05 -8.33 -9.34
CA ASN A 267 0.89 -7.23 -9.57
C ASN A 267 0.40 -5.95 -8.87
N PRO A 268 0.76 -5.73 -7.58
CA PRO A 268 0.20 -4.65 -6.77
C PRO A 268 0.81 -3.28 -7.08
N TYR A 269 1.97 -3.28 -7.73
CA TYR A 269 2.71 -2.11 -8.18
C TYR A 269 3.49 -2.46 -9.48
N PRO A 270 4.05 -1.48 -10.20
CA PRO A 270 4.85 -1.70 -11.41
C PRO A 270 5.98 -2.73 -11.20
N LYS A 271 6.23 -3.57 -12.21
CA LYS A 271 7.16 -4.71 -12.08
C LYS A 271 8.61 -4.26 -11.91
N GLU A 272 8.92 -3.11 -12.50
CA GLU A 272 10.22 -2.43 -12.47
C GLU A 272 10.66 -2.16 -11.03
N LEU A 273 9.70 -2.04 -10.09
CA LEU A 273 9.98 -1.83 -8.67
C LEU A 273 10.22 -3.13 -7.88
N ARG A 274 10.01 -4.31 -8.48
CA ARG A 274 10.25 -5.62 -7.81
C ARG A 274 11.71 -6.06 -7.89
N GLU A 275 12.38 -5.76 -9.00
CA GLU A 275 13.72 -6.27 -9.34
C GLU A 275 14.84 -5.64 -8.49
N ILE A 276 14.51 -4.64 -7.67
CA ILE A 276 15.45 -3.88 -6.84
C ILE A 276 15.96 -4.67 -5.61
N SER A 277 15.87 -6.01 -5.62
CA SER A 277 16.16 -6.88 -4.48
C SER A 277 17.41 -7.74 -4.64
N GLN A 278 18.07 -7.73 -5.79
CA GLN A 278 19.17 -8.66 -6.06
C GLN A 278 20.46 -7.94 -6.47
N PRO A 279 21.23 -7.38 -5.52
CA PRO A 279 22.67 -7.33 -5.67
C PRO A 279 23.23 -8.72 -5.28
N GLY A 280 23.58 -9.56 -6.27
CA GLY A 280 24.57 -10.62 -6.08
C GLY A 280 24.11 -12.05 -5.73
N GLN A 281 23.03 -12.57 -6.31
CA GLN A 281 22.87 -14.03 -6.46
C GLN A 281 22.71 -14.39 -7.94
N GLY A 282 23.84 -14.35 -8.65
CA GLY A 282 24.01 -14.95 -9.96
C GLY A 282 25.23 -15.86 -9.90
N CYS A 283 24.96 -17.17 -9.97
CA CYS A 283 25.87 -18.30 -10.20
C CYS A 283 27.01 -18.54 -9.20
#